data_AF-A0A3M7Q1J5-F1
#
_entry.id   AF-A0A3M7Q1J5-F1
#
_cell.length_a   1.000
_cell.length_b   1.000
_cell.length_c   1.000
_cell.angle_alpha   90.00
_cell.angle_beta   90.00
_cell.angle_gamma   90.00
#
_symmetry.space_group_name_H-M   'P 1'
#
loop_
_entity.id
_entity.type
_entity.pdbx_description
1 polymer ?
#
loop_
_entity_poly.entity_id
_entity_poly.type
_entity_poly.pdbx_seq_one_letter_code
_entity_poly.pdbx_strand_id
1 'polypeptide(L)'
;LIKIPKIYLIIFEYVFHGVPWFIISFGCFLFGNKIVSYRSLTFIKGLIIDLITVGLLKYFTRRQRPSLNSEKEMVIGTNIGPDKFSFPSGHSSRAVLISCLLIDIIRQYFSTQKLYSIASIAFFVFLAIGTCLSRILLLRHYLSDVLAVFFFQIK
;
A
#
# COMPACT_ATOMS: atom_id res chain seq x y z
N LEU A 1 -19.82 -8.16 -18.87
CA LEU A 1 -18.53 -7.62 -18.36
C LEU A 1 -18.80 -6.25 -17.74
N ILE A 2 -18.78 -6.14 -16.42
CA ILE A 2 -18.98 -4.85 -15.72
C ILE A 2 -17.82 -3.94 -16.13
N LYS A 3 -18.11 -2.87 -16.89
CA LYS A 3 -17.11 -1.84 -17.24
C LYS A 3 -16.95 -0.93 -16.02
N ILE A 4 -16.05 -1.29 -15.10
CA ILE A 4 -15.67 -0.40 -14.00
C ILE A 4 -14.89 0.78 -14.60
N PRO A 5 -15.32 2.03 -14.40
CA PRO A 5 -14.56 3.18 -14.87
C PRO A 5 -13.15 3.20 -14.25
N LYS A 6 -12.12 3.37 -15.10
CA LYS A 6 -10.72 3.34 -14.67
C LYS A 6 -10.40 4.33 -13.55
N ILE A 7 -11.12 5.45 -13.48
CA ILE A 7 -10.94 6.49 -12.46
C ILE A 7 -11.08 5.92 -11.04
N TYR A 8 -12.05 5.05 -10.79
CA TYR A 8 -12.24 4.46 -9.47
C TYR A 8 -11.06 3.56 -9.07
N LEU A 9 -10.49 2.84 -10.03
CA LEU A 9 -9.32 1.98 -9.79
C LEU A 9 -8.05 2.82 -9.52
N ILE A 10 -7.93 3.98 -10.16
CA ILE A 10 -6.83 4.92 -9.97
C ILE A 10 -6.92 5.60 -8.59
N ILE A 11 -8.12 5.88 -8.08
CA ILE A 11 -8.28 6.44 -6.72
C ILE A 11 -7.60 5.53 -5.68
N PHE A 12 -7.82 4.21 -5.76
CA PHE A 12 -7.15 3.27 -4.85
C PHE A 12 -5.62 3.29 -4.97
N GLU A 13 -5.08 3.56 -6.16
CA GLU A 13 -3.62 3.72 -6.36
C GLU A 13 -3.09 4.96 -5.62
N TYR A 14 -3.81 6.08 -5.68
CA TYR A 14 -3.44 7.31 -4.96
C TYR A 14 -3.57 7.19 -3.45
N VAL A 15 -4.60 6.51 -2.95
CA VAL A 15 -4.83 6.34 -1.50
C VAL A 15 -3.64 5.67 -0.82
N PHE A 16 -3.01 4.67 -1.44
CA PHE A 16 -1.83 3.98 -0.88
C PHE A 16 -0.53 4.31 -1.62
N HIS A 17 -0.47 5.48 -2.24
CA HIS A 17 0.79 6.00 -2.75
C HIS A 17 1.70 6.37 -1.58
N GLY A 18 2.98 5.97 -1.62
CA GLY A 18 3.87 6.15 -0.46
C GLY A 18 4.10 7.61 -0.05
N VAL A 19 4.14 8.53 -1.03
CA VAL A 19 4.50 9.95 -0.80
C VAL A 19 3.56 10.65 0.20
N PRO A 20 2.22 10.64 0.04
CA PRO A 20 1.29 11.19 1.04
C PRO A 20 1.56 10.67 2.46
N TRP A 21 1.77 9.36 2.61
CA TRP A 21 1.96 8.75 3.93
C TRP A 21 3.29 9.14 4.58
N PHE A 22 4.36 9.31 3.80
CA PHE A 22 5.61 9.89 4.31
C PHE A 22 5.42 11.33 4.78
N ILE A 23 4.74 12.17 3.99
CA ILE A 23 4.50 13.58 4.32
C ILE A 23 3.66 13.69 5.60
N ILE A 24 2.55 12.95 5.68
CA ILE A 24 1.66 12.95 6.85
C ILE A 24 2.41 12.47 8.08
N SER A 25 3.13 11.35 7.99
CA SER A 25 3.86 10.79 9.13
C SER A 25 4.98 11.71 9.59
N PHE A 26 5.68 12.36 8.66
CA PHE A 26 6.72 13.32 8.99
C PHE A 26 6.15 14.59 9.64
N GLY A 27 5.02 15.10 9.16
CA GLY A 27 4.30 16.20 9.81
C GLY A 27 3.86 15.84 11.23
N CYS A 28 3.27 14.66 11.42
CA CYS A 28 2.90 14.16 12.76
C CYS A 28 4.13 13.95 13.66
N PHE A 29 5.29 13.61 13.10
CA PHE A 29 6.54 13.53 13.85
C PHE A 29 6.97 14.90 14.38
N LEU A 30 6.93 15.94 13.55
CA LEU A 30 7.39 17.29 13.90
C LEU A 30 6.43 18.03 14.85
N PHE A 31 5.11 17.90 14.63
CA PHE A 31 4.10 18.70 15.32
C PHE A 31 3.27 17.89 16.34
N GLY A 32 3.49 16.58 16.44
CA GLY A 32 2.81 15.72 17.39
C GLY A 32 3.30 15.89 18.83
N ASN A 33 2.48 15.46 19.78
CA ASN A 33 2.96 15.22 21.14
C ASN A 33 3.93 14.01 21.16
N LYS A 34 4.61 13.78 22.30
CA LYS A 34 5.60 12.69 22.43
C LYS A 34 5.10 11.31 21.97
N ILE A 35 3.83 10.99 22.21
CA ILE A 35 3.22 9.71 21.81
C ILE A 35 3.03 9.68 20.29
N VAL A 36 2.45 10.73 19.72
CA VAL A 36 2.22 10.85 18.27
C VAL A 36 3.55 10.81 17.54
N SER A 37 4.54 11.61 17.95
CA SER A 37 5.86 11.63 17.31
C SER A 37 6.57 10.28 17.37
N TYR A 38 6.51 9.58 18.50
CA TYR A 38 7.08 8.23 18.60
C TYR A 38 6.39 7.24 17.65
N ARG A 39 5.06 7.27 17.56
CA ARG A 39 4.31 6.40 16.64
C ARG A 39 4.58 6.75 15.18
N SER A 40 4.68 8.03 14.86
CA SER A 40 5.04 8.50 13.51
C SER A 40 6.42 8.01 13.09
N LEU A 41 7.41 7.99 13.98
CA LEU A 41 8.71 7.39 13.69
C LEU A 41 8.61 5.89 13.41
N THR A 42 7.85 5.15 14.22
CA THR A 42 7.60 3.71 13.97
C THR A 42 6.93 3.48 12.62
N PHE A 43 5.96 4.34 12.25
CA PHE A 43 5.28 4.29 10.97
C PHE A 43 6.25 4.55 9.80
N ILE A 44 7.07 5.61 9.89
CA ILE A 44 8.11 5.92 8.88
C ILE A 44 9.09 4.76 8.74
N LYS A 45 9.56 4.18 9.85
CA LYS A 45 10.44 3.00 9.83
C LYS A 45 9.79 1.83 9.10
N GLY A 46 8.51 1.54 9.38
CA GLY A 46 7.76 0.50 8.68
C GLY A 46 7.70 0.74 7.17
N LEU A 47 7.39 1.97 6.73
CA LEU A 47 7.36 2.33 5.31
C LEU A 47 8.73 2.19 4.64
N ILE A 48 9.81 2.57 5.32
CA ILE A 48 11.18 2.42 4.80
C ILE A 48 11.53 0.94 4.64
N ILE A 49 11.24 0.12 5.66
CA ILE A 49 11.49 -1.33 5.61
C ILE A 49 10.70 -1.97 4.46
N ASP A 50 9.44 -1.58 4.26
CA ASP A 50 8.63 -2.06 3.13
C ASP A 50 9.24 -1.67 1.78
N LEU A 51 9.63 -0.41 1.59
CA LEU A 51 10.27 0.04 0.36
C LEU A 51 11.57 -0.72 0.07
N ILE A 52 12.41 -0.94 1.08
CA ILE A 52 13.65 -1.70 0.94
C ILE A 52 13.34 -3.15 0.60
N THR A 53 12.42 -3.79 1.32
CA THR A 53 12.06 -5.20 1.13
C THR A 53 11.48 -5.44 -0.26
N VAL A 54 10.49 -4.63 -0.67
CA VAL A 54 9.89 -4.70 -2.00
C VAL A 54 10.94 -4.38 -3.07
N GLY A 55 11.77 -3.35 -2.87
CA GLY A 55 12.82 -2.96 -3.80
C GLY A 55 13.84 -4.08 -4.04
N LEU A 56 14.30 -4.73 -2.97
CA LEU A 56 15.22 -5.88 -3.04
C LEU A 56 14.56 -7.07 -3.73
N LEU A 57 13.33 -7.44 -3.35
CA LEU A 57 12.61 -8.55 -4.00
C LEU A 57 12.39 -8.28 -5.50
N LYS A 58 12.05 -7.05 -5.88
CA LYS A 58 11.96 -6.64 -7.29
C LYS A 58 13.29 -6.74 -8.01
N TYR A 59 14.38 -6.32 -7.35
CA TYR A 59 15.73 -6.40 -7.91
C TYR A 59 16.18 -7.84 -8.18
N PHE A 60 15.84 -8.79 -7.29
CA PHE A 60 16.20 -10.21 -7.44
C PHE A 60 15.28 -10.96 -8.40
N THR A 61 13.96 -10.77 -8.29
CA THR A 61 13.01 -11.54 -9.11
C THR A 61 12.91 -11.04 -10.54
N ARG A 62 13.08 -9.72 -10.77
CA ARG A 62 13.06 -9.06 -12.08
C ARG A 62 11.89 -9.46 -12.99
N ARG A 63 10.76 -9.84 -12.39
CA ARG A 63 9.59 -10.33 -13.13
C ARG A 63 9.02 -9.21 -14.01
N GLN A 64 8.77 -9.51 -15.28
CA GLN A 64 8.15 -8.58 -16.22
C GLN A 64 6.69 -8.29 -15.86
N ARG A 65 6.20 -7.10 -16.20
CA ARG A 65 4.77 -6.72 -16.05
C ARG A 65 3.90 -7.31 -17.17
N PRO A 66 2.58 -7.47 -16.96
CA PRO A 66 1.66 -7.90 -18.01
C PRO A 66 1.68 -6.93 -19.21
N SER A 67 1.90 -7.45 -20.43
CA SER A 67 2.25 -6.67 -21.64
C SER A 67 1.12 -5.86 -22.28
N LEU A 68 -0.13 -6.02 -21.83
CA LEU A 68 -1.32 -5.42 -22.48
C LEU A 68 -1.51 -3.92 -22.24
N ASN A 69 -0.82 -3.30 -21.26
CA ASN A 69 -0.99 -1.87 -20.93
C ASN A 69 0.33 -1.06 -20.93
N SER A 70 1.44 -1.65 -21.39
CA SER A 70 2.80 -1.09 -21.33
C SER A 70 2.93 0.31 -21.96
N GLU A 71 2.19 0.59 -23.04
CA GLU A 71 2.27 1.86 -23.77
C GLU A 71 1.54 3.02 -23.06
N LYS A 72 0.47 2.73 -22.29
CA LYS A 72 -0.26 3.76 -21.52
C LYS A 72 0.36 4.05 -20.15
N GLU A 73 1.28 3.20 -19.68
CA GLU A 73 2.01 3.36 -18.41
C GLU A 73 3.08 4.46 -18.44
N MET A 74 3.41 4.98 -19.63
CA MET A 74 4.40 6.05 -19.82
C MET A 74 4.02 7.38 -19.14
N VAL A 75 2.73 7.59 -18.87
CA VAL A 75 2.21 8.86 -18.31
C VAL A 75 2.30 8.95 -16.78
N ILE A 76 2.43 7.83 -16.05
CA ILE A 76 2.29 7.80 -14.57
C ILE A 76 3.61 7.42 -13.85
N GLY A 77 4.78 7.57 -14.50
CA GLY A 77 6.08 7.31 -13.86
C GLY A 77 6.35 5.83 -13.49
N THR A 78 5.43 4.92 -13.84
CA THR A 78 5.48 3.52 -13.43
C THR A 78 6.54 2.66 -14.14
N ASN A 79 7.27 3.25 -15.09
CA ASN A 79 8.40 2.65 -15.80
C ASN A 79 9.78 3.13 -15.30
N ILE A 80 9.82 3.93 -14.23
CA ILE A 80 11.07 4.48 -13.70
C ILE A 80 11.51 3.69 -12.46
N GLY A 81 12.77 3.27 -12.45
CA GLY A 81 13.40 2.62 -11.29
C GLY A 81 12.82 1.25 -10.93
N PRO A 82 12.66 0.91 -9.63
CA PRO A 82 12.20 -0.40 -9.19
C PRO A 82 10.79 -0.72 -9.66
N ASP A 83 10.02 0.27 -10.09
CA ASP A 83 8.67 0.04 -10.61
C ASP A 83 8.63 -0.68 -11.95
N LYS A 84 9.74 -0.83 -12.68
CA LYS A 84 9.80 -1.66 -13.89
C LYS A 84 9.36 -3.12 -13.68
N PHE A 85 9.60 -3.67 -12.48
CA PHE A 85 9.28 -5.07 -12.18
C PHE A 85 7.93 -5.23 -11.49
N SER A 86 7.27 -6.36 -11.79
CA SER A 86 5.92 -6.68 -11.31
C SER A 86 5.89 -7.36 -9.95
N PHE A 87 6.89 -8.18 -9.61
CA PHE A 87 6.88 -8.97 -8.38
C PHE A 87 7.79 -8.38 -7.28
N PRO A 88 7.31 -8.19 -6.04
CA PRO A 88 5.92 -8.20 -5.60
C PRO A 88 5.22 -6.86 -5.89
N SER A 89 3.90 -6.82 -5.70
CA SER A 89 3.12 -5.58 -5.85
C SER A 89 3.40 -4.60 -4.70
N GLY A 90 4.18 -3.55 -4.95
CA GLY A 90 4.50 -2.53 -3.95
C GLY A 90 3.30 -1.69 -3.48
N HIS A 91 2.27 -1.49 -4.31
CA HIS A 91 1.02 -0.85 -3.87
C HIS A 91 0.23 -1.76 -2.94
N SER A 92 0.18 -3.05 -3.22
CA SER A 92 -0.48 -4.03 -2.35
C SER A 92 0.26 -4.16 -1.01
N SER A 93 1.60 -4.19 -1.05
CA SER A 93 2.47 -4.18 0.13
C SER A 93 2.19 -2.98 1.03
N ARG A 94 2.26 -1.77 0.47
CA ARG A 94 1.98 -0.55 1.23
C ARG A 94 0.56 -0.50 1.75
N ALA A 95 -0.42 -0.96 0.97
CA ALA A 95 -1.82 -0.97 1.39
C ALA A 95 -2.05 -1.84 2.62
N VAL A 96 -1.49 -3.05 2.65
CA VAL A 96 -1.60 -3.94 3.81
C VAL A 96 -0.87 -3.36 5.01
N LEU A 97 0.38 -2.91 4.86
CA LEU A 97 1.15 -2.30 5.95
C LEU A 97 0.44 -1.09 6.57
N ILE A 98 0.04 -0.12 5.74
CA ILE A 98 -0.62 1.11 6.20
C ILE A 98 -1.94 0.78 6.90
N SER A 99 -2.74 -0.12 6.32
CA SER A 99 -4.00 -0.57 6.92
C SER A 99 -3.78 -1.21 8.30
N CYS A 100 -2.81 -2.12 8.43
CA CYS A 100 -2.49 -2.75 9.73
C CYS A 100 -2.07 -1.71 10.77
N LEU A 101 -1.15 -0.80 10.42
CA LEU A 101 -0.67 0.24 11.34
C LEU A 101 -1.80 1.19 11.79
N LEU A 102 -2.68 1.60 10.87
CA LEU A 102 -3.80 2.49 11.21
C LEU A 102 -4.86 1.78 12.06
N ILE A 103 -5.15 0.52 11.78
CA ILE A 103 -6.03 -0.31 12.61
C ILE A 103 -5.47 -0.40 14.04
N ASP A 104 -4.18 -0.66 14.19
CA ASP A 104 -3.55 -0.76 15.52
C ASP A 104 -3.60 0.57 16.27
N ILE A 105 -3.33 1.68 15.60
CA ILE A 105 -3.43 3.02 16.17
C ILE A 105 -4.88 3.29 16.65
N ILE A 106 -5.88 3.01 15.82
CA ILE A 106 -7.30 3.25 16.14
C ILE A 106 -7.73 2.34 17.29
N ARG A 107 -7.38 1.06 17.26
CA ARG A 107 -7.70 0.10 18.33
C ARG A 107 -7.14 0.55 19.67
N GLN A 108 -5.94 1.11 19.68
CA GLN A 108 -5.32 1.63 20.90
C GLN A 108 -5.99 2.91 21.41
N TYR A 109 -6.41 3.81 20.52
CA TYR A 109 -7.12 5.05 20.91
C TYR A 109 -8.57 4.81 21.34
N PHE A 110 -9.28 3.89 20.69
CA PHE A 110 -10.70 3.59 20.93
C PHE A 110 -10.90 2.23 21.59
N SER A 111 -9.99 1.82 22.46
CA SER A 111 -9.97 0.48 23.07
C SER A 111 -11.26 0.11 23.81
N THR A 112 -12.02 1.09 24.31
CA THR A 112 -13.29 0.87 25.03
C THR A 112 -14.49 0.76 24.09
N GLN A 113 -14.36 1.18 22.82
CA GLN A 113 -15.47 1.23 21.87
C GLN A 113 -15.29 0.19 20.76
N LYS A 114 -15.66 -1.06 21.06
CA LYS A 114 -15.52 -2.22 20.15
C LYS A 114 -16.09 -1.97 18.75
N LEU A 115 -17.20 -1.24 18.63
CA LEU A 115 -17.82 -0.94 17.33
C LEU A 115 -16.89 -0.15 16.40
N TYR A 116 -16.19 0.88 16.91
CA TYR A 116 -15.24 1.67 16.12
C TYR A 116 -14.01 0.85 15.72
N SER A 117 -13.56 -0.07 16.58
CA SER A 117 -12.48 -1.00 16.23
C SER A 117 -12.90 -1.94 15.10
N ILE A 118 -14.12 -2.50 15.13
CA ILE A 118 -14.60 -3.39 14.07
C ILE A 118 -14.81 -2.62 12.76
N ALA A 119 -15.43 -1.44 12.83
CA ALA A 119 -15.68 -0.60 11.66
C ALA A 119 -14.38 -0.15 10.99
N SER A 120 -13.37 0.24 11.77
CA SER A 120 -12.05 0.61 11.23
C SER A 120 -11.34 -0.56 10.57
N ILE A 121 -11.36 -1.76 11.18
CA ILE A 121 -10.83 -2.97 10.55
C ILE A 121 -11.51 -3.21 9.21
N ALA A 122 -12.85 -3.23 9.18
CA ALA A 122 -13.61 -3.46 7.96
C ALA A 122 -13.28 -2.43 6.87
N PHE A 123 -13.18 -1.14 7.24
CA PHE A 123 -12.86 -0.05 6.32
C PHE A 123 -11.47 -0.18 5.72
N PHE A 124 -10.43 -0.38 6.54
CA PHE A 124 -9.05 -0.48 6.05
C PHE A 124 -8.77 -1.78 5.30
N VAL A 125 -9.43 -2.88 5.68
CA VAL A 125 -9.39 -4.13 4.91
C VAL A 125 -10.05 -3.95 3.55
N PHE A 126 -11.21 -3.29 3.48
CA PHE A 126 -11.88 -2.97 2.22
C PHE A 126 -10.97 -2.14 1.30
N LEU A 127 -10.33 -1.09 1.83
CA LEU A 127 -9.40 -0.26 1.07
C LEU A 127 -8.18 -1.07 0.56
N ALA A 128 -7.61 -1.93 1.40
CA ALA A 128 -6.47 -2.78 1.02
C ALA A 128 -6.85 -3.79 -0.09
N ILE A 129 -8.01 -4.44 0.04
CA ILE A 129 -8.54 -5.36 -0.98
C ILE A 129 -8.84 -4.59 -2.28
N GLY A 130 -9.49 -3.43 -2.20
CA GLY A 130 -9.78 -2.58 -3.36
C GLY A 130 -8.51 -2.18 -4.12
N THR A 131 -7.43 -1.89 -3.38
CA THR A 131 -6.11 -1.59 -3.97
C THR A 131 -5.49 -2.82 -4.62
N CYS A 132 -5.57 -3.99 -3.99
CA CYS A 132 -5.10 -5.23 -4.57
C CYS A 132 -5.82 -5.57 -5.87
N LEU A 133 -7.15 -5.43 -5.89
CA LEU A 133 -7.99 -5.63 -7.07
C LEU A 133 -7.68 -4.60 -8.16
N SER A 134 -7.43 -3.34 -7.81
CA SER A 134 -7.10 -2.31 -8.79
C SER A 134 -5.81 -2.64 -9.55
N ARG A 135 -4.80 -3.23 -8.88
CA ARG A 135 -3.55 -3.67 -9.54
C ARG A 135 -3.77 -4.76 -10.58
N ILE A 136 -4.69 -5.68 -10.32
CA ILE A 136 -5.02 -6.79 -11.24
C ILE A 136 -5.91 -6.28 -12.38
N LEU A 137 -6.95 -5.51 -12.08
CA LEU A 137 -7.90 -4.99 -13.07
C LEU A 137 -7.29 -3.95 -14.01
N LEU A 138 -6.30 -3.19 -13.53
CA LEU A 138 -5.49 -2.30 -14.39
C LEU A 138 -4.40 -3.06 -15.16
N LEU A 139 -4.32 -4.39 -15.02
CA LEU A 139 -3.34 -5.27 -15.66
C LEU A 139 -1.89 -4.87 -15.40
N ARG A 140 -1.60 -4.37 -14.19
CA ARG A 140 -0.25 -3.93 -13.81
C ARG A 140 0.53 -5.00 -13.07
N HIS A 141 -0.18 -5.93 -12.42
CA HIS A 141 0.39 -7.03 -11.66
C HIS A 141 -0.39 -8.32 -11.90
N TYR A 142 0.29 -9.45 -11.80
CA TYR A 142 -0.33 -10.76 -11.74
C TYR A 142 -0.91 -11.01 -10.34
N LEU A 143 -1.90 -11.91 -10.25
CA LEU A 143 -2.47 -12.31 -8.97
C LEU A 143 -1.39 -12.81 -7.98
N SER A 144 -0.38 -13.54 -8.46
CA SER A 144 0.71 -14.02 -7.61
C SER A 144 1.61 -12.91 -7.06
N ASP A 145 1.74 -11.76 -7.75
CA ASP A 145 2.49 -10.61 -7.23
C ASP A 145 1.79 -9.97 -6.03
N VAL A 146 0.46 -10.04 -6.01
CA VAL A 146 -0.39 -9.52 -4.93
C VAL A 146 -0.44 -10.49 -3.77
N LEU A 147 -0.62 -11.79 -4.04
CA LEU A 147 -0.68 -12.82 -2.99
C LEU A 147 0.63 -12.95 -2.22
N ALA A 148 1.77 -12.75 -2.89
CA ALA A 148 3.08 -12.80 -2.26
C ALA A 148 3.25 -11.82 -1.10
N VAL A 149 2.57 -10.67 -1.15
CA VAL A 149 2.62 -9.66 -0.08
C VAL A 149 2.21 -10.24 1.27
N PHE A 150 1.15 -11.05 1.30
CA PHE A 150 0.64 -11.65 2.53
C PHE A 150 1.67 -12.57 3.20
N PHE A 151 2.52 -13.24 2.42
CA PHE A 151 3.59 -14.09 2.95
C PHE A 151 4.76 -13.29 3.53
N PHE A 152 5.06 -12.11 2.95
CA PHE A 152 6.19 -11.29 3.39
C PHE A 152 5.83 -10.31 4.52
N GLN A 153 4.55 -9.97 4.70
CA GLN A 153 4.12 -9.00 5.70
C GLN A 153 3.42 -9.59 6.94
N ILE A 154 2.84 -10.80 6.88
CA ILE A 154 2.14 -11.42 8.03
C ILE A 154 3.10 -12.29 8.84
N LYS A 155 4.16 -11.71 9.40
CA LYS A 155 5.01 -12.40 10.38
C LYS A 155 5.22 -11.55 11.62
#